data_AF-A0A7L2U352-F1
#
_entry.id   AF-A0A7L2U352-F1
#
_cell.length_a   1.000
_cell.length_b   1.000
_cell.length_c   1.000
_cell.angle_alpha   90.00
_cell.angle_beta   90.00
_cell.angle_gamma   90.00
#
_symmetry.space_group_name_H-M   'P 1'
#
loop_
_entity.id
_entity.type
_entity.pdbx_description
1 polymer ?
#
loop_
_entity_poly.entity_id
_entity_poly.type
_entity_poly.pdbx_seq_one_letter_code
_entity_poly.pdbx_strand_id
1 'polypeptide(L)' 'TCKVNFPDPNKLHYFQLTVIPDEGYYQGGKFQFETEVPDAYNMV' A
#
# COMPACT_ATOMS: atom_id res chain seq x y z
N THR A 1 3.47 -9.06 -8.03
CA THR A 1 3.14 -9.33 -6.60
C THR A 1 2.92 -8.05 -5.80
N CYS A 2 1.88 -8.01 -4.96
CA CYS A 2 1.61 -6.92 -4.02
C CYS A 2 1.72 -7.41 -2.57
N LYS A 3 2.25 -6.58 -1.66
CA LYS A 3 2.39 -6.92 -0.24
C LYS A 3 2.07 -5.71 0.64
N VAL A 4 1.23 -5.90 1.65
CA VAL A 4 0.84 -4.86 2.60
C VAL A 4 1.62 -5.02 3.91
N ASN A 5 2.02 -3.90 4.50
CA ASN A 5 2.65 -3.82 5.81
C ASN A 5 1.95 -2.75 6.67
N PHE A 6 1.69 -3.05 7.93
CA PHE A 6 1.17 -2.11 8.92
C PHE A 6 2.29 -1.80 9.93
N PRO A 7 2.94 -0.63 9.83
CA PRO A 7 4.02 -0.27 10.76
C PRO A 7 3.55 -0.21 12.23
N ASP A 8 2.30 0.18 12.44
CA ASP A 8 1.61 0.14 13.73
C ASP A 8 0.34 -0.72 13.57
N PRO A 9 0.23 -1.88 14.26
CA PRO A 9 -0.93 -2.75 14.14
C PRO A 9 -2.23 -2.12 14.64
N ASN A 10 -2.16 -1.04 15.42
CA ASN A 10 -3.34 -0.31 15.91
C ASN A 10 -3.81 0.77 14.92
N LYS A 11 -2.99 1.14 13.93
CA LYS A 11 -3.32 2.17 12.93
C LYS A 11 -3.69 1.54 11.59
N LEU A 12 -4.83 0.85 11.55
CA LEU A 12 -5.31 0.20 10.32
C LEU A 12 -5.60 1.19 9.17
N HIS A 13 -5.81 2.48 9.47
CA HIS A 13 -5.99 3.54 8.48
C HIS A 13 -4.67 3.94 7.80
N TYR A 14 -3.51 3.52 8.31
CA TYR A 14 -2.20 3.83 7.75
C TYR A 14 -1.43 2.55 7.43
N PHE A 15 -1.16 2.32 6.15
CA PHE A 15 -0.42 1.15 5.71
C PHE A 15 0.50 1.44 4.53
N GLN A 16 1.50 0.58 4.38
CA GLN A 16 2.45 0.62 3.30
C GLN A 16 2.15 -0.51 2.31
N LEU A 17 1.99 -0.17 1.03
CA LEU A 17 1.83 -1.11 -0.06
C LEU A 17 3.15 -1.20 -0.83
N THR A 18 3.71 -2.41 -0.91
CA THR A 18 4.82 -2.72 -1.81
C THR A 18 4.31 -3.42 -3.06
N VAL A 19 4.62 -2.87 -4.23
CA VAL A 19 4.32 -3.47 -5.54
C VAL A 19 5.63 -3.92 -6.19
N ILE A 20 5.67 -5.17 -6.62
CA ILE A 20 6.77 -5.76 -7.40
C ILE A 20 6.16 -6.36 -8.67
N PRO A 21 6.19 -5.64 -9.81
CA PRO A 21 5.69 -6.15 -11.08
C PRO A 21 6.51 -7.37 -11.54
N ASP A 22 5.83 -8.34 -12.12
CA ASP A 22 6.41 -9.58 -12.66
C ASP A 22 6.55 -9.55 -14.19
N GLU A 23 6.04 -8.50 -14.85
CA GLU A 23 6.14 -8.28 -16.30
C GLU A 23 6.17 -6.78 -16.68
N GLY A 24 6.41 -6.50 -17.96
CA GLY A 24 6.41 -5.14 -18.54
C GLY A 24 7.68 -4.33 -18.25
N TYR A 25 7.63 -3.02 -18.55
CA TYR A 25 8.79 -2.11 -18.42
C TYR A 25 9.38 -2.03 -17.01
N TYR A 26 8.55 -2.26 -15.99
CA TYR A 26 8.93 -2.17 -14.58
C TYR A 26 9.07 -3.56 -13.93
N GLN A 27 9.14 -4.63 -14.72
CA GLN A 27 9.36 -5.99 -14.23
C GLN A 27 10.56 -6.03 -13.27
N GLY A 28 10.35 -6.61 -12.09
CA GLY A 28 11.37 -6.72 -11.04
C GLY A 28 11.60 -5.43 -10.25
N GLY A 29 11.02 -4.29 -10.64
CA GLY A 29 11.05 -3.06 -9.86
C GLY A 29 10.33 -3.22 -8.52
N LYS A 30 10.77 -2.48 -7.50
CA LYS A 30 10.14 -2.47 -6.18
C LYS A 30 9.70 -1.06 -5.84
N PHE A 31 8.40 -0.88 -5.69
CA PHE A 31 7.77 0.43 -5.45
C PHE A 31 7.03 0.39 -4.13
N GLN A 32 7.25 1.39 -3.27
CA GLN A 32 6.57 1.55 -1.99
C GLN A 32 5.64 2.75 -2.05
N PHE A 33 4.42 2.55 -1.56
CA PHE A 33 3.39 3.56 -1.46
C PHE A 33 2.89 3.61 -0.02
N GLU A 34 2.65 4.81 0.48
CA GLU A 34 1.97 5.02 1.76
C GLU A 34 0.51 5.38 1.47
N THR A 35 -0.41 4.78 2.22
CA THR A 35 -1.83 5.07 2.12
C THR A 35 -2.34 5.45 3.50
N GLU A 36 -2.96 6.62 3.58
CA GLU A 36 -3.62 7.14 4.76
C GLU A 36 -5.11 7.33 4.46
N VAL A 37 -5.94 6.60 5.20
CA VAL A 37 -7.39 6.62 5.05
C VAL A 37 -7.95 7.69 6.00
N PRO A 38 -8.58 8.76 5.48
CA PRO A 38 -9.16 9.80 6.32
C PRO A 38 -10.42 9.33 7.04
N ASP A 39 -10.81 10.01 8.12
CA ASP A 39 -12.00 9.68 8.92
C ASP A 39 -13.31 9.66 8.10
N ALA A 40 -13.39 10.47 7.05
CA ALA A 40 -14.55 10.55 6.16
C ALA A 40 -14.56 9.48 5.05
N TYR A 41 -13.63 8.53 5.06
CA TYR A 41 -13.58 7.47 4.06
C TYR A 41 -14.90 6.69 4.01
N ASN A 42 -15.44 6.54 2.80
CA ASN A 42 -16.73 5.89 2.52
C ASN A 42 -17.98 6.55 3.12
N MET A 43 -17.91 7.82 3.54
CA MET A 43 -19.12 8.58 3.91
C MET A 43 -19.88 9.00 2.65
N VAL A 44 -21.18 8.68 2.59
CA VAL A 44 -22.14 9.02 1.50
C VAL A 44 -23.12 10.08 1.99
#